data_AF-A0A849UAY6-F1
#
_entry.id   AF-A0A849UAY6-F1
#
_cell.length_a   1.000
_cell.length_b   1.000
_cell.length_c   1.000
_cell.angle_alpha   90.00
_cell.angle_beta   90.00
_cell.angle_gamma   90.00
#
_symmetry.space_group_name_H-M   'P 1'
#
loop_
_entity.id
_entity.type
_entity.pdbx_description
1 polymer ?
#
loop_
_entity_poly.entity_id
_entity_poly.type
_entity_poly.pdbx_seq_one_letter_code
_entity_poly.pdbx_strand_id
1 'polypeptide(L)'
;MQTSNVRPYQRWRWGGDQIFHDTIIPASRTIPGTKIKNYRIDIREFLSFSNNAIVGEAIKEATKNLPDHLRLRFYTRGNGHFDFRADVIFEWLRTLNYLPGKRSFDQWYFPEETLALGGGDCEDLAFLFAALLMQSGISSYCVRVVLGSVQIHNSIGPKKTRKHDHAWVVYQKESGGWEIFDPLARVRYPNAVDQPKMETTEIEYVPVFVFNNDHLWLASTPEASVTTDSLQTYLNQRTFWKNFNPKFAAGVHNSIFDEALSEMGLWDRLFVKSVSLGIDVNTASYDPRDHFDSAYMAEGWARVQTHLATGNLTDFGLATHAIADFYAHSMYGEFAKLQPGSNSIIPFDPLVNPETQYGKPLLYDFSGLDLPDSILTPQDAAQHWNGKLISGQWFRWFAGYPNDLNSQRKDRQTLPDHDCLAVDAPTTDTVNHYFVKQGTYANQFSLRRQAAIDHIRKEYSVWPGR
;
A
#
# COMPACT_ATOMS: atom_id res chain seq x y z
N MET A 1 5.41 4.10 6.38
CA MET A 1 6.00 4.54 5.10
C MET A 1 5.38 3.74 3.97
N GLN A 2 4.81 4.34 2.92
CA GLN A 2 4.06 3.53 1.96
C GLN A 2 4.99 2.93 0.90
N THR A 3 5.40 1.68 1.08
CA THR A 3 6.26 0.95 0.12
C THR A 3 5.47 0.35 -1.03
N SER A 4 4.63 1.19 -1.61
CA SER A 4 4.04 1.01 -2.92
C SER A 4 4.54 2.10 -3.83
N ASN A 5 4.58 1.85 -5.14
CA ASN A 5 4.63 2.97 -6.09
C ASN A 5 3.46 3.94 -5.83
N VAL A 6 2.43 3.52 -5.10
CA VAL A 6 1.39 4.41 -4.58
C VAL A 6 1.92 5.31 -3.46
N ARG A 7 1.74 6.63 -3.63
CA ARG A 7 1.97 7.67 -2.62
C ARG A 7 1.11 7.46 -1.37
N PRO A 8 1.54 7.99 -0.20
CA PRO A 8 0.77 8.03 1.04
C PRO A 8 -0.69 8.42 0.83
N TYR A 9 -1.60 7.45 0.94
CA TYR A 9 -3.01 7.65 0.66
C TYR A 9 -3.82 8.01 1.91
N GLN A 10 -3.23 7.93 3.11
CA GLN A 10 -3.86 8.29 4.39
C GLN A 10 -4.05 9.80 4.56
N ARG A 11 -3.44 10.61 3.70
CA ARG A 11 -3.69 12.06 3.67
C ARG A 11 -5.14 12.40 3.34
N TRP A 12 -5.87 11.44 2.75
CA TRP A 12 -7.28 11.56 2.43
C TRP A 12 -8.14 10.99 3.56
N ARG A 13 -9.25 11.66 3.85
CA ARG A 13 -10.25 11.18 4.81
C ARG A 13 -11.23 10.23 4.13
N TRP A 14 -10.83 8.97 4.03
CA TRP A 14 -11.60 7.90 3.38
C TRP A 14 -12.98 7.64 4.01
N GLY A 15 -13.17 8.00 5.28
CA GLY A 15 -14.48 7.97 5.93
C GLY A 15 -15.51 8.92 5.30
N GLY A 16 -15.05 9.90 4.50
CA GLY A 16 -15.84 10.97 3.91
C GLY A 16 -15.68 12.29 4.68
N ASP A 17 -15.66 13.42 3.97
CA ASP A 17 -15.55 14.75 4.58
C ASP A 17 -16.91 15.45 4.69
N GLN A 18 -17.66 15.49 3.59
CA GLN A 18 -18.96 16.17 3.52
C GLN A 18 -19.98 15.26 2.86
N ILE A 19 -21.12 15.04 3.51
CA ILE A 19 -22.25 14.32 2.90
C ILE A 19 -22.74 15.11 1.69
N PHE A 20 -22.78 14.45 0.54
CA PHE A 20 -23.26 15.00 -0.72
C PHE A 20 -24.64 14.41 -1.03
N HIS A 21 -25.65 15.27 -1.09
CA HIS A 21 -27.05 14.84 -1.17
C HIS A 21 -27.54 14.57 -2.60
N ASP A 22 -26.85 15.08 -3.62
CA ASP A 22 -27.19 14.81 -5.02
C ASP A 22 -26.59 13.48 -5.47
N THR A 23 -27.36 12.41 -5.28
CA THR A 23 -26.97 11.02 -5.55
C THR A 23 -27.60 10.44 -6.81
N ILE A 24 -28.46 11.21 -7.50
CA ILE A 24 -29.30 10.71 -8.57
C ILE A 24 -28.64 10.95 -9.93
N ILE A 25 -28.42 9.87 -10.67
CA ILE A 25 -27.80 9.87 -11.99
C ILE A 25 -28.74 9.23 -13.04
N PRO A 26 -28.61 9.54 -14.35
CA PRO A 26 -29.31 8.84 -15.40
C PRO A 26 -28.66 7.48 -15.63
N ALA A 27 -29.42 6.41 -15.46
CA ALA A 27 -29.01 5.07 -15.85
C ALA A 27 -29.19 4.90 -17.36
N SER A 28 -28.13 4.74 -18.15
CA SER A 28 -28.29 4.57 -19.60
C SER A 28 -28.58 3.15 -20.05
N ARG A 29 -28.89 2.28 -19.08
CA ARG A 29 -29.54 1.00 -19.35
C ARG A 29 -30.97 1.20 -19.84
N THR A 30 -31.37 0.32 -20.75
CA THR A 30 -32.73 0.34 -21.31
C THR A 30 -33.64 -0.46 -20.38
N ILE A 31 -34.79 0.09 -20.00
CA ILE A 31 -35.75 -0.65 -19.18
C ILE A 31 -36.23 -1.87 -20.01
N PRO A 32 -36.11 -3.10 -19.48
CA PRO A 32 -36.50 -4.32 -20.20
C PRO A 32 -37.90 -4.22 -20.80
N GLY A 33 -38.04 -4.63 -22.07
CA GLY A 33 -39.30 -4.55 -22.80
C GLY A 33 -39.71 -3.14 -23.27
N THR A 34 -38.86 -2.13 -23.08
CA THR A 34 -39.14 -0.75 -23.51
C THR A 34 -38.01 -0.17 -24.36
N LYS A 35 -38.21 1.06 -24.87
CA LYS A 35 -37.15 1.89 -25.48
C LYS A 35 -36.65 2.99 -24.54
N ILE A 36 -37.14 3.02 -23.29
CA ILE A 36 -36.80 4.06 -22.31
C ILE A 36 -35.37 3.83 -21.83
N LYS A 37 -34.57 4.91 -21.88
CA LYS A 37 -33.18 4.99 -21.40
C LYS A 37 -33.05 6.19 -20.46
N ASN A 38 -31.94 6.27 -19.73
CA ASN A 38 -31.60 7.40 -18.88
C ASN A 38 -32.62 7.63 -17.76
N TYR A 39 -33.21 6.54 -17.24
CA TYR A 39 -34.09 6.66 -16.09
C TYR A 39 -33.27 7.03 -14.85
N ARG A 40 -33.89 7.77 -13.92
CA ARG A 40 -33.21 8.25 -12.73
C ARG A 40 -32.93 7.07 -11.79
N ILE A 41 -31.68 6.90 -11.38
CA ILE A 41 -31.26 5.92 -10.39
C ILE A 41 -30.39 6.61 -9.34
N ASP A 42 -30.50 6.17 -8.08
CA ASP A 42 -29.53 6.57 -7.06
C ASP A 42 -28.26 5.73 -7.21
N ILE A 43 -27.09 6.37 -7.25
CA ILE A 43 -25.81 5.66 -7.40
C ILE A 43 -25.57 4.62 -6.30
N ARG A 44 -26.15 4.82 -5.12
CA ARG A 44 -26.04 3.88 -3.99
C ARG A 44 -26.81 2.58 -4.23
N GLU A 45 -27.74 2.55 -5.19
CA GLU A 45 -28.48 1.33 -5.56
C GLU A 45 -27.55 0.26 -6.11
N PHE A 46 -26.42 0.62 -6.74
CA PHE A 46 -25.40 -0.34 -7.18
C PHE A 46 -24.74 -1.09 -6.01
N LEU A 47 -24.95 -0.64 -4.77
CA LEU A 47 -24.45 -1.24 -3.53
C LEU A 47 -25.56 -1.76 -2.62
N SER A 48 -26.84 -1.54 -2.96
CA SER A 48 -27.98 -1.75 -2.05
C SER A 48 -28.53 -3.17 -2.05
N PHE A 49 -27.65 -4.17 -2.14
CA PHE A 49 -28.01 -5.58 -2.28
C PHE A 49 -27.71 -6.37 -1.01
N SER A 50 -28.61 -6.31 -0.01
CA SER A 50 -28.56 -7.29 1.08
C SER A 50 -29.12 -8.63 0.59
N ASN A 51 -28.39 -9.73 0.84
CA ASN A 51 -28.85 -11.10 0.55
C ASN A 51 -29.09 -11.42 -0.94
N ASN A 52 -28.28 -10.85 -1.83
CA ASN A 52 -28.33 -11.24 -3.25
C ASN A 52 -27.83 -12.68 -3.42
N ALA A 53 -28.66 -13.53 -4.03
CA ALA A 53 -28.38 -14.96 -4.14
C ALA A 53 -27.13 -15.25 -5.00
N ILE A 54 -26.95 -14.49 -6.09
CA ILE A 54 -25.82 -14.65 -7.02
C ILE A 54 -24.51 -14.22 -6.34
N VAL A 55 -24.54 -13.10 -5.61
CA VAL A 55 -23.39 -12.65 -4.80
C VAL A 55 -23.10 -13.67 -3.68
N GLY A 56 -24.13 -14.22 -3.04
CA GLY A 56 -23.97 -15.28 -2.03
C GLY A 56 -23.36 -16.58 -2.58
N GLU A 57 -23.70 -16.97 -3.81
CA GLU A 57 -23.07 -18.08 -4.52
C GLU A 57 -21.60 -17.79 -4.83
N ALA A 58 -21.27 -16.56 -5.24
CA ALA A 58 -19.88 -16.15 -5.45
C ALA A 58 -19.05 -16.25 -4.15
N ILE A 59 -19.61 -15.91 -2.98
CA ILE A 59 -18.93 -16.11 -1.68
C ILE A 59 -18.68 -17.60 -1.38
N LYS A 60 -19.65 -18.48 -1.70
CA LYS A 60 -19.45 -19.94 -1.56
C LYS A 60 -18.33 -20.42 -2.49
N GLU A 61 -18.32 -19.94 -3.73
CA GLU A 61 -17.26 -20.25 -4.70
C GLU A 61 -15.88 -19.74 -4.25
N ALA A 62 -15.81 -18.55 -3.65
CA ALA A 62 -14.57 -17.98 -3.11
C ALA A 62 -13.98 -18.79 -1.95
N THR A 63 -14.84 -19.45 -1.18
CA THR A 63 -14.45 -20.19 0.03
C THR A 63 -14.35 -21.70 -0.18
N LYS A 64 -14.76 -22.23 -1.34
CA LYS A 64 -14.91 -23.68 -1.58
C LYS A 64 -13.62 -24.48 -1.41
N ASN A 65 -12.48 -23.87 -1.75
CA ASN A 65 -11.17 -24.52 -1.74
C ASN A 65 -10.32 -24.13 -0.52
N LEU A 66 -10.89 -23.39 0.44
CA LEU A 66 -10.19 -23.09 1.68
C LEU A 66 -10.10 -24.34 2.56
N PRO A 67 -8.93 -24.61 3.19
CA PRO A 67 -8.84 -25.56 4.30
C PRO A 67 -9.91 -25.29 5.37
N ASP A 68 -10.38 -26.33 6.05
CA ASP A 68 -11.53 -26.22 6.98
C ASP A 68 -11.35 -25.16 8.07
N HIS A 69 -10.14 -25.03 8.64
CA HIS A 69 -9.87 -24.03 9.66
C HIS A 69 -9.92 -22.59 9.10
N LEU A 70 -9.47 -22.36 7.86
CA LEU A 70 -9.57 -21.06 7.18
C LEU A 70 -11.00 -20.77 6.75
N ARG A 71 -11.72 -21.78 6.28
CA ARG A 71 -13.15 -21.65 5.98
C ARG A 71 -13.94 -21.29 7.23
N LEU A 72 -13.64 -21.93 8.37
CA LEU A 72 -14.22 -21.58 9.66
C LEU A 72 -13.88 -20.14 10.06
N ARG A 73 -12.63 -19.71 9.91
CA ARG A 73 -12.19 -18.32 10.16
C ARG A 73 -13.00 -17.33 9.32
N PHE A 74 -13.22 -17.63 8.03
CA PHE A 74 -14.02 -16.79 7.13
C PHE A 74 -15.45 -16.58 7.65
N TYR A 75 -16.12 -17.62 8.15
CA TYR A 75 -17.54 -17.52 8.54
C TYR A 75 -17.77 -17.13 10.01
N THR A 76 -16.75 -17.16 10.85
CA THR A 76 -16.86 -16.83 12.29
C THR A 76 -16.40 -15.41 12.60
N ARG A 77 -16.75 -14.92 13.79
CA ARG A 77 -16.31 -13.61 14.29
C ARG A 77 -15.13 -13.82 15.25
N GLY A 78 -14.07 -13.07 15.04
CA GLY A 78 -12.84 -13.10 15.84
C GLY A 78 -11.91 -12.00 15.36
N ASN A 79 -10.86 -11.72 16.12
CA ASN A 79 -9.87 -10.69 15.76
C ASN A 79 -9.17 -11.07 14.44
N GLY A 80 -9.17 -10.15 13.47
CA GLY A 80 -8.61 -10.33 12.12
C GLY A 80 -9.41 -11.29 11.24
N HIS A 81 -10.67 -11.60 11.58
CA HIS A 81 -11.52 -12.46 10.75
C HIS A 81 -12.16 -11.68 9.59
N PHE A 82 -12.53 -10.42 9.79
CA PHE A 82 -13.09 -9.57 8.73
C PHE A 82 -12.02 -9.15 7.72
N ASP A 83 -10.82 -8.83 8.21
CA ASP A 83 -9.65 -8.58 7.35
C ASP A 83 -9.35 -9.82 6.48
N PHE A 84 -9.39 -11.01 7.08
CA PHE A 84 -9.24 -12.27 6.34
C PHE A 84 -10.35 -12.48 5.27
N ARG A 85 -11.61 -12.09 5.55
CA ARG A 85 -12.68 -12.13 4.53
C ARG A 85 -12.36 -11.22 3.35
N ALA A 86 -11.92 -9.99 3.64
CA ALA A 86 -11.56 -9.03 2.61
C ALA A 86 -10.44 -9.58 1.71
N ASP A 87 -9.40 -10.17 2.30
CA ASP A 87 -8.29 -10.79 1.57
C ASP A 87 -8.74 -11.98 0.71
N VAL A 88 -9.59 -12.87 1.24
CA VAL A 88 -10.12 -14.03 0.50
C VAL A 88 -10.93 -13.58 -0.71
N ILE A 89 -11.80 -12.59 -0.55
CA ILE A 89 -12.66 -12.09 -1.62
C ILE A 89 -11.84 -11.35 -2.65
N PHE A 90 -10.92 -10.48 -2.20
CA PHE A 90 -10.03 -9.75 -3.09
C PHE A 90 -9.20 -10.73 -3.91
N GLU A 91 -8.67 -11.77 -3.27
CA GLU A 91 -7.92 -12.83 -3.95
C GLU A 91 -8.75 -13.55 -4.99
N TRP A 92 -10.01 -13.87 -4.67
CA TRP A 92 -10.94 -14.56 -5.56
C TRP A 92 -11.26 -13.77 -6.83
N LEU A 93 -11.15 -12.44 -6.83
CA LEU A 93 -11.35 -11.61 -8.03
C LEU A 93 -10.41 -11.99 -9.20
N ARG A 94 -9.29 -12.69 -8.94
CA ARG A 94 -8.44 -13.27 -10.00
C ARG A 94 -9.17 -14.20 -10.96
N THR A 95 -10.32 -14.73 -10.57
CA THR A 95 -11.15 -15.60 -11.40
C THR A 95 -11.91 -14.80 -12.47
N LEU A 96 -12.08 -13.49 -12.27
CA LEU A 96 -12.76 -12.59 -13.18
C LEU A 96 -11.80 -11.96 -14.19
N ASN A 97 -12.38 -11.34 -15.22
CA ASN A 97 -11.66 -10.64 -16.27
C ASN A 97 -11.90 -9.13 -16.21
N TYR A 98 -10.90 -8.36 -16.58
CA TYR A 98 -11.09 -6.98 -16.99
C TYR A 98 -11.78 -6.97 -18.37
N LEU A 99 -12.96 -6.37 -18.44
CA LEU A 99 -13.74 -6.21 -19.66
C LEU A 99 -13.81 -4.72 -20.02
N PRO A 100 -12.91 -4.20 -20.86
CA PRO A 100 -12.91 -2.78 -21.19
C PRO A 100 -14.22 -2.39 -21.89
N GLY A 101 -14.94 -1.42 -21.32
CA GLY A 101 -16.12 -0.85 -21.94
C GLY A 101 -15.78 -0.09 -23.24
N LYS A 102 -16.52 -0.36 -24.32
CA LYS A 102 -16.68 0.60 -25.45
C LYS A 102 -17.74 1.67 -25.14
N ARG A 103 -18.01 1.93 -23.86
CA ARG A 103 -19.29 2.44 -23.38
C ARG A 103 -19.19 3.90 -22.95
N SER A 104 -20.34 4.58 -22.99
CA SER A 104 -20.52 5.87 -22.35
C SER A 104 -20.55 5.71 -20.83
N PHE A 105 -20.49 6.85 -20.13
CA PHE A 105 -20.34 7.03 -18.69
C PHE A 105 -21.32 6.22 -17.78
N ASP A 106 -22.34 5.58 -18.32
CA ASP A 106 -23.60 5.27 -17.64
C ASP A 106 -24.15 3.85 -17.91
N GLN A 107 -23.30 2.95 -18.45
CA GLN A 107 -23.63 1.53 -18.66
C GLN A 107 -23.00 0.61 -17.60
N TRP A 108 -22.99 1.07 -16.34
CA TRP A 108 -22.50 0.27 -15.22
C TRP A 108 -23.39 -0.93 -14.95
N TYR A 109 -22.74 -2.00 -14.54
CA TYR A 109 -23.36 -3.25 -14.17
C TYR A 109 -23.67 -3.34 -12.70
N PHE A 110 -24.79 -3.97 -12.40
CA PHE A 110 -25.05 -4.48 -11.06
C PHE A 110 -24.10 -5.65 -10.75
N PRO A 111 -23.79 -5.90 -9.46
CA PRO A 111 -22.90 -6.99 -9.05
C PRO A 111 -23.22 -8.35 -9.71
N GLU A 112 -24.49 -8.74 -9.78
CA GLU A 112 -24.93 -9.99 -10.43
C GLU A 112 -24.71 -9.99 -11.95
N GLU A 113 -24.81 -8.84 -12.62
CA GLU A 113 -24.53 -8.69 -14.04
C GLU A 113 -23.03 -8.81 -14.30
N THR A 114 -22.19 -8.17 -13.48
CA THR A 114 -20.73 -8.29 -13.51
C THR A 114 -20.29 -9.75 -13.33
N LEU A 115 -20.92 -10.48 -12.40
CA LEU A 115 -20.67 -11.92 -12.18
C LEU A 115 -21.11 -12.76 -13.38
N ALA A 116 -22.31 -12.53 -13.92
CA ALA A 116 -22.83 -13.26 -15.08
C ALA A 116 -21.96 -13.09 -16.33
N LEU A 117 -21.32 -11.92 -16.49
CA LEU A 117 -20.40 -11.63 -17.59
C LEU A 117 -18.97 -12.11 -17.32
N GLY A 118 -18.67 -12.55 -16.10
CA GLY A 118 -17.34 -12.98 -15.68
C GLY A 118 -16.33 -11.85 -15.58
N GLY A 119 -16.77 -10.60 -15.39
CA GLY A 119 -15.91 -9.44 -15.36
C GLY A 119 -16.60 -8.11 -15.68
N GLY A 120 -15.84 -7.02 -15.62
CA GLY A 120 -16.29 -5.66 -15.87
C GLY A 120 -15.12 -4.67 -15.99
N ASP A 121 -15.42 -3.37 -16.10
CA ASP A 121 -14.43 -2.31 -15.98
C ASP A 121 -14.19 -1.88 -14.51
N CYS A 122 -13.54 -0.74 -14.27
CA CYS A 122 -13.18 -0.33 -12.91
C CYS A 122 -14.40 -0.10 -12.01
N GLU A 123 -15.48 0.51 -12.51
CA GLU A 123 -16.70 0.75 -11.75
C GLU A 123 -17.44 -0.56 -11.46
N ASP A 124 -17.67 -1.37 -12.50
CA ASP A 124 -18.37 -2.64 -12.39
C ASP A 124 -17.73 -3.56 -11.34
N LEU A 125 -16.39 -3.63 -11.36
CA LEU A 125 -15.61 -4.45 -10.43
C LEU A 125 -15.55 -3.84 -9.03
N ALA A 126 -15.53 -2.51 -8.90
CA ALA A 126 -15.60 -1.85 -7.59
C ALA A 126 -16.96 -2.07 -6.91
N PHE A 127 -18.06 -1.98 -7.67
CA PHE A 127 -19.41 -2.25 -7.17
C PHE A 127 -19.56 -3.71 -6.75
N LEU A 128 -19.12 -4.64 -7.60
CA LEU A 128 -19.12 -6.07 -7.28
C LEU A 128 -18.28 -6.36 -6.04
N PHE A 129 -17.06 -5.83 -5.96
CA PHE A 129 -16.18 -6.11 -4.82
C PHE A 129 -16.76 -5.57 -3.51
N ALA A 130 -17.27 -4.34 -3.49
CA ALA A 130 -17.94 -3.80 -2.31
C ALA A 130 -19.16 -4.65 -1.91
N ALA A 131 -19.98 -5.09 -2.87
CA ALA A 131 -21.12 -5.97 -2.61
C ALA A 131 -20.69 -7.32 -2.02
N LEU A 132 -19.60 -7.93 -2.51
CA LEU A 132 -19.05 -9.17 -1.96
C LEU A 132 -18.56 -8.97 -0.51
N LEU A 133 -17.84 -7.87 -0.23
CA LEU A 133 -17.38 -7.56 1.13
C LEU A 133 -18.57 -7.45 2.09
N MET A 134 -19.60 -6.68 1.72
CA MET A 134 -20.80 -6.52 2.54
C MET A 134 -21.58 -7.83 2.71
N GLN A 135 -21.75 -8.61 1.63
CA GLN A 135 -22.41 -9.91 1.66
C GLN A 135 -21.65 -10.94 2.51
N SER A 136 -20.32 -10.80 2.63
CA SER A 136 -19.51 -11.61 3.53
C SER A 136 -19.68 -11.25 5.01
N GLY A 137 -20.45 -10.20 5.32
CA GLY A 137 -20.75 -9.74 6.68
C GLY A 137 -19.84 -8.62 7.20
N ILE A 138 -19.03 -8.00 6.33
CA ILE A 138 -18.32 -6.77 6.67
C ILE A 138 -19.32 -5.61 6.69
N SER A 139 -19.23 -4.73 7.69
CA SER A 139 -20.10 -3.56 7.79
C SER A 139 -19.93 -2.64 6.57
N SER A 140 -21.04 -2.15 6.01
CA SER A 140 -21.00 -1.14 4.94
C SER A 140 -20.32 0.16 5.37
N TYR A 141 -20.20 0.42 6.67
CA TYR A 141 -19.46 1.57 7.19
C TYR A 141 -17.94 1.39 7.13
N CYS A 142 -17.45 0.16 6.97
CA CYS A 142 -16.03 -0.14 6.78
C CYS A 142 -15.64 -0.28 5.30
N VAL A 143 -16.59 -0.11 4.36
CA VAL A 143 -16.35 -0.25 2.93
C VAL A 143 -16.74 1.05 2.23
N ARG A 144 -15.90 1.54 1.32
CA ARG A 144 -16.27 2.63 0.41
C ARG A 144 -15.89 2.29 -1.00
N VAL A 145 -16.81 2.53 -1.93
CA VAL A 145 -16.45 2.69 -3.34
C VAL A 145 -15.99 4.12 -3.54
N VAL A 146 -14.92 4.30 -4.30
CA VAL A 146 -14.33 5.59 -4.59
C VAL A 146 -14.46 5.87 -6.08
N LEU A 147 -14.93 7.06 -6.42
CA LEU A 147 -14.80 7.65 -7.74
C LEU A 147 -13.76 8.77 -7.65
N GLY A 148 -12.74 8.70 -8.49
CA GLY A 148 -11.68 9.68 -8.48
C GLY A 148 -10.75 9.51 -9.65
N SER A 149 -9.47 9.80 -9.42
CA SER A 149 -8.45 9.62 -10.42
C SER A 149 -7.19 8.99 -9.85
N VAL A 150 -6.53 8.19 -10.68
CA VAL A 150 -5.16 7.75 -10.47
C VAL A 150 -4.24 8.72 -11.22
N GLN A 151 -3.28 9.29 -10.52
CA GLN A 151 -2.24 10.14 -11.09
C GLN A 151 -0.93 9.37 -11.15
N ILE A 152 -0.33 9.30 -12.34
CA ILE A 152 0.97 8.69 -12.58
C ILE A 152 1.99 9.81 -12.71
N HIS A 153 2.98 9.83 -11.82
CA HIS A 153 4.07 10.78 -11.79
C HIS A 153 5.32 10.12 -12.37
N ASN A 154 5.81 10.63 -13.50
CA ASN A 154 7.03 10.14 -14.15
C ASN A 154 8.27 10.82 -13.53
N SER A 155 9.21 9.99 -13.09
CA SER A 155 10.47 10.40 -12.44
C SER A 155 11.56 10.90 -13.40
N ILE A 156 11.34 10.83 -14.73
CA ILE A 156 12.34 11.18 -15.75
C ILE A 156 11.74 12.20 -16.74
N GLY A 157 12.26 13.42 -16.72
CA GLY A 157 11.90 14.52 -17.63
C GLY A 157 10.89 15.53 -17.06
N PRO A 158 10.55 16.62 -17.79
CA PRO A 158 9.72 17.70 -17.28
C PRO A 158 8.34 17.15 -16.84
N LYS A 159 8.13 17.14 -15.51
CA LYS A 159 6.92 16.73 -14.75
C LYS A 159 5.65 16.63 -15.60
N LYS A 160 5.43 15.50 -16.28
CA LYS A 160 4.15 15.19 -16.92
C LYS A 160 3.43 14.17 -16.05
N THR A 161 2.68 14.67 -15.07
CA THR A 161 1.69 13.87 -14.36
C THR A 161 0.58 13.48 -15.33
N ARG A 162 0.32 12.18 -15.46
CA ARG A 162 -0.81 11.68 -16.25
C ARG A 162 -1.95 11.38 -15.29
N LYS A 163 -3.09 12.03 -15.49
CA LYS A 163 -4.31 11.80 -14.73
C LYS A 163 -5.22 10.86 -15.49
N HIS A 164 -5.78 9.89 -14.79
CA HIS A 164 -6.74 8.94 -15.34
C HIS A 164 -7.90 8.75 -14.38
N ASP A 165 -9.13 8.88 -14.87
CA ASP A 165 -10.29 8.59 -14.04
C ASP A 165 -10.38 7.11 -13.73
N HIS A 166 -10.75 6.79 -12.50
CA HIS A 166 -10.73 5.42 -11.99
C HIS A 166 -11.77 5.24 -10.87
N ALA A 167 -12.15 3.99 -10.65
CA ALA A 167 -12.97 3.58 -9.51
C ALA A 167 -12.32 2.40 -8.79
N TRP A 168 -12.32 2.45 -7.46
CA TRP A 168 -11.72 1.43 -6.60
C TRP A 168 -12.49 1.31 -5.29
N VAL A 169 -12.07 0.39 -4.43
CA VAL A 169 -12.63 0.23 -3.08
C VAL A 169 -11.58 0.60 -2.04
N VAL A 170 -12.00 1.25 -0.97
CA VAL A 170 -11.21 1.33 0.25
C VAL A 170 -11.93 0.60 1.38
N TYR A 171 -11.15 -0.12 2.18
CA TYR A 171 -11.62 -0.92 3.30
C TYR A 171 -10.98 -0.42 4.59
N GLN A 172 -11.78 -0.22 5.63
CA GLN A 172 -11.28 0.06 6.97
C GLN A 172 -11.01 -1.26 7.68
N LYS A 173 -9.73 -1.57 7.90
CA LYS A 173 -9.28 -2.73 8.67
C LYS A 173 -9.81 -2.71 10.09
N GLU A 174 -9.78 -3.88 10.74
CA GLU A 174 -10.14 -4.01 12.16
C GLU A 174 -9.26 -3.12 13.07
N SER A 175 -8.04 -2.79 12.64
CA SER A 175 -7.15 -1.84 13.32
C SER A 175 -7.59 -0.37 13.23
N GLY A 176 -8.59 -0.06 12.39
CA GLY A 176 -9.10 1.28 12.13
C GLY A 176 -8.43 2.01 10.96
N GLY A 177 -7.33 1.47 10.42
CA GLY A 177 -6.65 1.99 9.23
C GLY A 177 -7.43 1.71 7.95
N TRP A 178 -7.46 2.68 7.04
CA TRP A 178 -8.01 2.48 5.70
C TRP A 178 -6.95 1.87 4.77
N GLU A 179 -7.38 1.02 3.85
CA GLU A 179 -6.54 0.39 2.84
C GLU A 179 -7.19 0.46 1.45
N ILE A 180 -6.38 0.71 0.42
CA ILE A 180 -6.82 0.68 -0.98
C ILE A 180 -6.87 -0.78 -1.46
N PHE A 181 -8.06 -1.20 -1.88
CA PHE A 181 -8.28 -2.39 -2.66
C PHE A 181 -8.72 -2.01 -4.08
N ASP A 182 -7.79 -2.10 -5.02
CA ASP A 182 -8.08 -1.88 -6.43
C ASP A 182 -8.42 -3.21 -7.13
N PRO A 183 -9.69 -3.47 -7.49
CA PRO A 183 -10.09 -4.73 -8.14
C PRO A 183 -9.31 -5.02 -9.43
N LEU A 184 -8.93 -3.96 -10.16
CA LEU A 184 -8.16 -4.08 -11.39
C LEU A 184 -6.76 -4.65 -11.14
N ALA A 185 -6.21 -4.49 -9.93
CA ALA A 185 -4.91 -5.07 -9.58
C ALA A 185 -4.99 -6.61 -9.45
N ARG A 186 -6.19 -7.19 -9.33
CA ARG A 186 -6.35 -8.64 -9.14
C ARG A 186 -6.88 -9.41 -10.34
N VAL A 187 -7.78 -8.84 -11.13
CA VAL A 187 -8.43 -9.53 -12.25
C VAL A 187 -7.45 -9.96 -13.36
N ARG A 188 -7.91 -10.82 -14.26
CA ARG A 188 -7.18 -11.23 -15.47
C ARG A 188 -7.36 -10.22 -16.59
N TYR A 189 -6.31 -10.04 -17.39
CA TYR A 189 -6.34 -9.19 -18.57
C TYR A 189 -6.16 -10.06 -19.83
N PRO A 190 -7.23 -10.70 -20.33
CA PRO A 190 -7.12 -11.69 -21.41
C PRO A 190 -6.55 -11.12 -22.72
N ASN A 191 -6.69 -9.81 -22.93
CA ASN A 191 -6.20 -9.12 -24.13
C ASN A 191 -5.01 -8.17 -23.86
N ALA A 192 -4.36 -8.27 -22.69
CA ALA A 192 -3.16 -7.47 -22.45
C ALA A 192 -2.03 -7.97 -23.36
N VAL A 193 -1.57 -7.10 -24.25
CA VAL A 193 -0.23 -7.23 -24.84
C VAL A 193 0.76 -7.04 -23.69
N ASP A 194 1.81 -7.87 -23.60
CA ASP A 194 2.89 -7.71 -22.62
C ASP A 194 3.31 -6.25 -22.59
N GLN A 195 2.89 -5.54 -21.54
CA GLN A 195 3.29 -4.16 -21.37
C GLN A 195 4.76 -4.20 -20.96
N PRO A 196 5.63 -3.40 -21.61
CA PRO A 196 7.02 -3.29 -21.15
C PRO A 196 6.99 -2.96 -19.65
N LYS A 197 7.87 -3.60 -18.87
CA LYS A 197 8.14 -3.25 -17.46
C LYS A 197 8.25 -1.74 -17.40
N MET A 198 7.22 -1.06 -16.91
CA MET A 198 7.24 0.40 -16.86
C MET A 198 8.36 0.81 -15.91
N GLU A 199 9.16 1.77 -16.36
CA GLU A 199 10.05 2.53 -15.50
C GLU A 199 9.28 3.08 -14.30
N THR A 200 10.01 3.33 -13.22
CA THR A 200 9.47 3.47 -11.88
C THR A 200 8.68 4.75 -11.76
N THR A 201 7.35 4.60 -11.75
CA THR A 201 6.39 5.69 -11.74
C THR A 201 5.70 5.71 -10.39
N GLU A 202 5.69 6.87 -9.73
CA GLU A 202 4.85 7.04 -8.55
C GLU A 202 3.39 7.17 -8.98
N ILE A 203 2.48 6.67 -8.16
CA ILE A 203 1.06 6.55 -8.41
C ILE A 203 0.34 7.23 -7.27
N GLU A 204 -0.76 7.90 -7.52
CA GLU A 204 -1.50 8.58 -6.48
C GLU A 204 -2.99 8.39 -6.71
N TYR A 205 -3.66 7.77 -5.75
CA TYR A 205 -5.11 7.63 -5.77
C TYR A 205 -5.71 8.88 -5.13
N VAL A 206 -6.45 9.65 -5.93
CA VAL A 206 -7.03 10.93 -5.52
C VAL A 206 -8.55 10.81 -5.56
N PRO A 207 -9.22 10.74 -4.39
CA PRO A 207 -10.68 10.63 -4.35
C PRO A 207 -11.34 11.95 -4.75
N VAL A 208 -12.51 11.84 -5.37
CA VAL A 208 -13.47 12.95 -5.52
C VAL A 208 -14.72 12.62 -4.71
N PHE A 209 -15.32 11.46 -5.00
CA PHE A 209 -16.44 10.92 -4.23
C PHE A 209 -16.06 9.60 -3.57
N VAL A 210 -16.48 9.41 -2.33
CA VAL A 210 -16.48 8.11 -1.65
C VAL A 210 -17.89 7.79 -1.21
N PHE A 211 -18.34 6.54 -1.30
CA PHE A 211 -19.70 6.19 -0.93
C PHE A 211 -19.87 4.74 -0.48
N ASN A 212 -20.93 4.50 0.27
CA ASN A 212 -21.45 3.17 0.57
C ASN A 212 -22.94 3.11 0.17
N ASN A 213 -23.68 2.10 0.63
CA ASN A 213 -25.11 1.96 0.35
C ASN A 213 -25.97 3.06 1.02
N ASP A 214 -25.47 3.73 2.05
CA ASP A 214 -26.25 4.69 2.85
C ASP A 214 -25.94 6.15 2.49
N HIS A 215 -24.68 6.49 2.20
CA HIS A 215 -24.27 7.86 1.97
C HIS A 215 -23.25 7.97 0.83
N LEU A 216 -23.30 9.13 0.18
CA LEU A 216 -22.28 9.64 -0.73
C LEU A 216 -21.59 10.81 -0.04
N TRP A 217 -20.26 10.82 -0.07
CA TRP A 217 -19.46 11.90 0.48
C TRP A 217 -18.57 12.49 -0.61
N LEU A 218 -18.42 13.81 -0.57
CA LEU A 218 -17.36 14.53 -1.28
C LEU A 218 -16.09 14.48 -0.42
N ALA A 219 -14.96 14.13 -1.03
CA ALA A 219 -13.65 14.16 -0.39
C ALA A 219 -13.04 15.57 -0.49
N SER A 220 -12.31 16.02 0.52
CA SER A 220 -11.61 17.31 0.52
C SER A 220 -10.31 17.22 -0.28
N THR A 221 -10.42 17.26 -1.61
CA THR A 221 -9.28 17.25 -2.54
C THR A 221 -9.28 18.48 -3.44
N PRO A 222 -8.12 18.92 -3.99
CA PRO A 222 -8.10 19.97 -5.00
C PRO A 222 -9.05 19.68 -6.17
N GLU A 223 -9.15 18.42 -6.55
CA GLU A 223 -10.03 17.92 -7.60
C GLU A 223 -11.51 18.04 -7.22
N ALA A 224 -11.89 17.73 -5.98
CA ALA A 224 -13.26 18.01 -5.52
C ALA A 224 -13.55 19.52 -5.48
N SER A 225 -12.55 20.32 -5.12
CA SER A 225 -12.67 21.78 -4.96
C SER A 225 -12.88 22.52 -6.28
N VAL A 226 -12.39 21.97 -7.39
CA VAL A 226 -12.44 22.60 -8.72
C VAL A 226 -13.71 22.25 -9.50
N THR A 227 -14.43 21.18 -9.13
CA THR A 227 -15.20 20.47 -10.16
C THR A 227 -16.67 20.09 -9.91
N THR A 228 -17.32 20.34 -8.76
CA THR A 228 -18.65 19.72 -8.56
C THR A 228 -19.75 20.61 -7.97
N ASP A 229 -20.58 21.18 -8.85
CA ASP A 229 -21.94 21.66 -8.50
C ASP A 229 -22.95 20.51 -8.36
N SER A 230 -22.72 19.38 -9.03
CA SER A 230 -23.58 18.18 -9.03
C SER A 230 -22.76 16.92 -9.32
N LEU A 231 -23.26 15.75 -8.90
CA LEU A 231 -22.64 14.46 -9.23
C LEU A 231 -22.65 14.25 -10.75
N GLN A 232 -23.75 14.61 -11.42
CA GLN A 232 -23.86 14.48 -12.87
C GLN A 232 -22.78 15.27 -13.63
N THR A 233 -22.46 16.49 -13.17
CA THR A 233 -21.42 17.32 -13.79
C THR A 233 -20.07 16.63 -13.74
N TYR A 234 -19.68 16.11 -12.57
CA TYR A 234 -18.45 15.34 -12.40
C TYR A 234 -18.37 14.18 -13.38
N LEU A 235 -19.44 13.39 -13.41
CA LEU A 235 -19.56 12.19 -14.22
C LEU A 235 -19.46 12.48 -15.73
N ASN A 236 -20.09 13.55 -16.21
CA ASN A 236 -20.00 13.99 -17.61
C ASN A 236 -18.60 14.42 -18.04
N GLN A 237 -17.73 14.80 -17.11
CA GLN A 237 -16.37 15.27 -17.38
C GLN A 237 -15.33 14.16 -17.33
N ARG A 238 -15.70 12.96 -16.87
CA ARG A 238 -14.78 11.83 -16.76
C ARG A 238 -14.36 11.32 -18.14
N THR A 239 -13.07 11.00 -18.25
CA THR A 239 -12.43 10.38 -19.39
C THR A 239 -12.02 8.95 -19.04
N PHE A 240 -12.65 7.97 -19.70
CA PHE A 240 -12.39 6.56 -19.42
C PHE A 240 -10.99 6.15 -19.85
N TRP A 241 -10.26 5.54 -18.92
CA TRP A 241 -8.95 4.99 -19.23
C TRP A 241 -9.05 3.62 -19.90
N LYS A 242 -8.84 3.62 -21.21
CA LYS A 242 -8.72 2.37 -21.98
C LYS A 242 -7.33 1.77 -21.71
N ASN A 243 -7.31 0.62 -21.03
CA ASN A 243 -6.15 -0.27 -20.81
C ASN A 243 -5.28 0.02 -19.57
N PHE A 244 -5.87 0.53 -18.48
CA PHE A 244 -5.17 0.56 -17.19
C PHE A 244 -4.95 -0.84 -16.64
N ASN A 245 -3.73 -1.14 -16.21
CA ASN A 245 -3.40 -2.34 -15.44
C ASN A 245 -2.66 -1.93 -14.15
N PRO A 246 -3.33 -1.72 -13.01
CA PRO A 246 -2.69 -1.28 -11.77
C PRO A 246 -1.80 -2.34 -11.11
N LYS A 247 -1.56 -3.51 -11.72
CA LYS A 247 -0.61 -4.49 -11.18
C LYS A 247 0.80 -3.92 -10.96
N PHE A 248 1.17 -2.86 -11.67
CA PHE A 248 2.45 -2.15 -11.46
C PHE A 248 2.48 -1.29 -10.18
N ALA A 249 1.35 -1.06 -9.52
CA ALA A 249 1.25 -0.36 -8.24
C ALA A 249 1.63 -1.24 -7.05
N ALA A 250 1.76 -2.56 -7.25
CA ALA A 250 2.21 -3.50 -6.24
C ALA A 250 3.62 -3.12 -5.78
N GLY A 251 3.74 -2.86 -4.49
CA GLY A 251 4.87 -2.16 -3.93
C GLY A 251 6.19 -2.89 -3.74
N VAL A 252 7.21 -2.15 -3.30
CA VAL A 252 8.56 -2.68 -3.03
C VAL A 252 8.53 -3.74 -1.93
N HIS A 253 7.91 -3.48 -0.76
CA HIS A 253 7.75 -4.51 0.29
C HIS A 253 6.92 -5.69 -0.18
N ASN A 254 5.87 -5.43 -0.95
CA ASN A 254 5.04 -6.50 -1.52
C ASN A 254 5.88 -7.44 -2.40
N SER A 255 6.77 -6.87 -3.23
CA SER A 255 7.71 -7.62 -4.08
C SER A 255 8.79 -8.36 -3.28
N ILE A 256 9.28 -7.76 -2.18
CA ILE A 256 10.25 -8.39 -1.28
C ILE A 256 9.61 -9.62 -0.64
N PHE A 257 8.40 -9.49 -0.09
CA PHE A 257 7.69 -10.61 0.55
C PHE A 257 7.25 -11.69 -0.45
N ASP A 258 6.84 -11.31 -1.67
CA ASP A 258 6.54 -12.30 -2.73
C ASP A 258 7.73 -13.20 -3.03
N GLU A 259 8.94 -12.62 -3.07
CA GLU A 259 10.18 -13.30 -3.44
C GLU A 259 10.86 -14.00 -2.26
N ALA A 260 10.84 -13.39 -1.07
CA ALA A 260 11.46 -13.93 0.14
C ALA A 260 10.63 -15.06 0.76
N LEU A 261 9.29 -14.94 0.72
CA LEU A 261 8.34 -15.88 1.33
C LEU A 261 7.62 -16.72 0.27
N SER A 262 8.28 -17.02 -0.85
CA SER A 262 7.69 -17.78 -1.96
C SER A 262 7.28 -19.21 -1.57
N GLU A 263 7.94 -19.78 -0.56
CA GLU A 263 7.63 -21.09 0.03
C GLU A 263 6.53 -21.04 1.12
N MET A 264 6.08 -19.85 1.51
CA MET A 264 5.00 -19.68 2.49
C MET A 264 3.64 -19.90 1.83
N GLY A 265 2.71 -20.52 2.59
CA GLY A 265 1.33 -20.67 2.17
C GLY A 265 0.73 -19.31 1.77
N LEU A 266 -0.07 -19.30 0.70
CA LEU A 266 -0.64 -18.07 0.14
C LEU A 266 -1.31 -17.17 1.19
N TRP A 267 -2.13 -17.76 2.06
CA TRP A 267 -2.90 -17.03 3.06
C TRP A 267 -2.02 -16.45 4.17
N ASP A 268 -1.02 -17.21 4.61
CA ASP A 268 -0.08 -16.72 5.62
C ASP A 268 0.77 -15.58 5.07
N ARG A 269 1.20 -15.70 3.80
CA ARG A 269 1.95 -14.65 3.11
C ARG A 269 1.11 -13.38 2.91
N LEU A 270 -0.16 -13.50 2.55
CA LEU A 270 -1.07 -12.35 2.45
C LEU A 270 -1.27 -11.69 3.82
N PHE A 271 -1.38 -12.49 4.88
CA PHE A 271 -1.48 -11.97 6.24
C PHE A 271 -0.20 -11.23 6.68
N VAL A 272 0.98 -11.77 6.42
CA VAL A 272 2.26 -11.09 6.69
C VAL A 272 2.34 -9.73 5.97
N LYS A 273 1.94 -9.69 4.70
CA LYS A 273 1.87 -8.44 3.93
C LYS A 273 0.87 -7.44 4.52
N SER A 274 -0.27 -7.93 4.99
CA SER A 274 -1.32 -7.09 5.55
C SER A 274 -0.91 -6.49 6.90
N VAL A 275 -0.14 -7.24 7.71
CA VAL A 275 0.52 -6.76 8.93
C VAL A 275 1.54 -5.68 8.60
N SER A 276 2.49 -5.95 7.69
CA SER A 276 3.51 -4.97 7.29
C SER A 276 2.87 -3.65 6.82
N LEU A 277 1.89 -3.73 5.92
CA LEU A 277 1.17 -2.55 5.47
C LEU A 277 0.45 -1.84 6.63
N GLY A 278 -0.12 -2.60 7.57
CA GLY A 278 -0.81 -2.06 8.75
C GLY A 278 0.07 -1.14 9.60
N ILE A 279 1.35 -1.48 9.77
CA ILE A 279 2.34 -0.66 10.49
C ILE A 279 2.57 0.64 9.73
N ASP A 280 2.78 0.54 8.42
CA ASP A 280 3.09 1.68 7.56
C ASP A 280 1.98 2.71 7.43
N VAL A 281 0.73 2.29 7.56
CA VAL A 281 -0.45 3.15 7.42
C VAL A 281 -0.94 3.73 8.75
N ASN A 282 -0.62 3.10 9.89
CA ASN A 282 -1.09 3.56 11.20
C ASN A 282 -0.17 4.64 11.80
N THR A 283 -0.31 5.86 11.27
CA THR A 283 0.45 7.04 11.67
C THR A 283 0.25 7.45 13.15
N ALA A 284 -0.80 6.96 13.80
CA ALA A 284 -1.10 7.25 15.20
C ALA A 284 -0.32 6.34 16.18
N SER A 285 0.04 5.13 15.75
CA SER A 285 0.82 4.17 16.54
C SER A 285 2.26 4.01 16.04
N TYR A 286 2.75 4.98 15.25
CA TYR A 286 4.09 4.95 14.70
C TYR A 286 5.15 4.87 15.82
N ASP A 287 6.11 3.96 15.64
CA ASP A 287 7.27 3.83 16.52
C ASP A 287 8.54 3.70 15.64
N PRO A 288 9.52 4.62 15.77
CA PRO A 288 10.71 4.62 14.91
C PRO A 288 11.56 3.34 15.07
N ARG A 289 11.37 2.58 16.16
CA ARG A 289 12.06 1.30 16.35
C ARG A 289 11.55 0.21 15.41
N ASP A 290 10.29 0.26 14.99
CA ASP A 290 9.69 -0.71 14.07
C ASP A 290 10.04 -0.41 12.60
N HIS A 291 10.49 0.82 12.34
CA HIS A 291 10.87 1.33 11.01
C HIS A 291 12.38 1.57 10.85
N PHE A 292 13.18 1.27 11.89
CA PHE A 292 14.60 1.59 11.93
C PHE A 292 14.92 3.07 11.60
N ASP A 293 14.04 3.98 11.98
CA ASP A 293 14.21 5.42 11.78
C ASP A 293 15.01 6.05 12.94
N SER A 294 15.54 7.25 12.71
CA SER A 294 16.25 8.03 13.73
C SER A 294 17.41 7.29 14.41
N ALA A 295 18.07 6.37 13.70
CA ALA A 295 19.18 5.56 14.20
C ALA A 295 18.87 4.66 15.41
N TYR A 296 17.61 4.24 15.63
CA TYR A 296 17.26 3.24 16.67
C TYR A 296 17.63 1.81 16.25
N MET A 297 18.90 1.59 15.92
CA MET A 297 19.40 0.33 15.33
C MET A 297 19.33 -0.83 16.32
N ALA A 298 19.88 -0.67 17.52
CA ALA A 298 19.93 -1.76 18.49
C ALA A 298 18.54 -2.08 19.04
N GLU A 299 17.74 -1.05 19.30
CA GLU A 299 16.38 -1.17 19.81
C GLU A 299 15.44 -1.82 18.79
N GLY A 300 15.56 -1.44 17.51
CA GLY A 300 14.82 -2.08 16.42
C GLY A 300 15.16 -3.57 16.28
N TRP A 301 16.45 -3.92 16.28
CA TRP A 301 16.86 -5.33 16.21
C TRP A 301 16.43 -6.14 17.44
N ALA A 302 16.44 -5.57 18.64
CA ALA A 302 15.91 -6.23 19.83
C ALA A 302 14.42 -6.58 19.70
N ARG A 303 13.63 -5.68 19.08
CA ARG A 303 12.22 -5.95 18.77
C ARG A 303 12.06 -7.03 17.71
N VAL A 304 12.81 -6.94 16.61
CA VAL A 304 12.82 -7.98 15.56
C VAL A 304 13.05 -9.37 16.17
N GLN A 305 14.08 -9.51 17.00
CA GLN A 305 14.40 -10.79 17.64
C GLN A 305 13.29 -11.25 18.60
N THR A 306 12.69 -10.33 19.35
CA THR A 306 11.54 -10.63 20.23
C THR A 306 10.36 -11.16 19.42
N HIS A 307 10.02 -10.51 18.30
CA HIS A 307 8.93 -10.90 17.43
C HIS A 307 9.18 -12.26 16.76
N LEU A 308 10.38 -12.48 16.20
CA LEU A 308 10.75 -13.75 15.56
C LEU A 308 10.67 -14.93 16.55
N ALA A 309 11.04 -14.72 17.82
CA ALA A 309 11.04 -15.75 18.85
C ALA A 309 9.65 -16.27 19.23
N THR A 310 8.57 -15.53 18.94
CA THR A 310 7.21 -15.92 19.34
C THR A 310 6.66 -17.09 18.53
N GLY A 311 7.16 -17.32 17.31
CA GLY A 311 6.61 -18.30 16.38
C GLY A 311 5.21 -17.98 15.84
N ASN A 312 4.64 -16.79 16.13
CA ASN A 312 3.31 -16.42 15.62
C ASN A 312 3.40 -15.51 14.38
N LEU A 313 2.42 -15.65 13.49
CA LEU A 313 2.47 -15.04 12.16
C LEU A 313 2.36 -13.50 12.19
N THR A 314 1.68 -12.93 13.19
CA THR A 314 1.58 -11.48 13.36
C THR A 314 2.94 -10.89 13.66
N ASP A 315 3.63 -11.43 14.66
CA ASP A 315 4.96 -10.99 15.04
C ASP A 315 5.97 -11.27 13.93
N PHE A 316 5.85 -12.38 13.21
CA PHE A 316 6.66 -12.60 12.01
C PHE A 316 6.44 -11.51 10.94
N GLY A 317 5.20 -11.06 10.75
CA GLY A 317 4.89 -9.92 9.89
C GLY A 317 5.52 -8.61 10.36
N LEU A 318 5.48 -8.32 11.66
CA LEU A 318 6.15 -7.16 12.26
C LEU A 318 7.68 -7.23 12.06
N ALA A 319 8.28 -8.38 12.33
CA ALA A 319 9.71 -8.60 12.19
C ALA A 319 10.18 -8.45 10.74
N THR A 320 9.47 -9.05 9.78
CA THR A 320 9.86 -9.00 8.37
C THR A 320 9.68 -7.62 7.75
N HIS A 321 8.67 -6.86 8.19
CA HIS A 321 8.58 -5.42 7.89
C HIS A 321 9.81 -4.66 8.38
N ALA A 322 10.12 -4.76 9.68
CA ALA A 322 11.25 -4.05 10.26
C ALA A 322 12.60 -4.46 9.61
N ILE A 323 12.77 -5.73 9.23
CA ILE A 323 13.96 -6.17 8.46
C ILE A 323 14.03 -5.47 7.10
N ALA A 324 12.92 -5.32 6.39
CA ALA A 324 12.91 -4.60 5.11
C ALA A 324 13.26 -3.11 5.30
N ASP A 325 12.63 -2.45 6.27
CA ASP A 325 12.89 -1.05 6.64
C ASP A 325 14.34 -0.82 7.07
N PHE A 326 14.95 -1.76 7.80
CA PHE A 326 16.38 -1.68 8.15
C PHE A 326 17.26 -1.49 6.91
N TYR A 327 17.04 -2.26 5.86
CA TYR A 327 17.84 -2.14 4.63
C TYR A 327 17.47 -0.91 3.80
N ALA A 328 16.20 -0.49 3.83
CA ALA A 328 15.74 0.70 3.12
C ALA A 328 16.28 1.98 3.77
N HIS A 329 16.14 2.13 5.10
CA HIS A 329 16.31 3.41 5.79
C HIS A 329 17.68 3.58 6.44
N SER A 330 18.35 2.49 6.82
CA SER A 330 19.68 2.59 7.45
C SER A 330 20.78 2.82 6.43
N MET A 331 21.92 3.31 6.86
CA MET A 331 23.11 3.41 6.03
C MET A 331 23.82 2.06 5.84
N TYR A 332 23.26 0.95 6.31
CA TYR A 332 23.95 -0.35 6.27
C TYR A 332 24.35 -0.74 4.85
N GLY A 333 23.46 -0.58 3.86
CA GLY A 333 23.76 -0.91 2.46
C GLY A 333 24.97 -0.17 1.87
N GLU A 334 25.32 1.00 2.41
CA GLU A 334 26.51 1.76 1.98
C GLU A 334 27.81 1.22 2.58
N PHE A 335 27.75 0.70 3.80
CA PHE A 335 28.92 0.30 4.57
C PHE A 335 29.09 -1.21 4.70
N ALA A 336 28.11 -2.02 4.33
CA ALA A 336 28.14 -3.47 4.44
C ALA A 336 29.27 -4.09 3.62
N LYS A 337 29.82 -5.20 4.12
CA LYS A 337 30.69 -6.06 3.32
C LYS A 337 29.90 -6.67 2.17
N LEU A 338 30.57 -6.82 1.03
CA LEU A 338 30.07 -7.62 -0.08
C LEU A 338 30.36 -9.10 0.16
N GLN A 339 29.48 -9.95 -0.33
CA GLN A 339 29.70 -11.39 -0.37
C GLN A 339 30.91 -11.71 -1.26
N PRO A 340 31.83 -12.61 -0.86
CA PRO A 340 32.97 -12.98 -1.67
C PRO A 340 32.56 -13.47 -3.06
N GLY A 341 33.10 -12.85 -4.12
CA GLY A 341 32.81 -13.22 -5.51
C GLY A 341 31.43 -12.80 -6.02
N SER A 342 30.68 -11.99 -5.27
CA SER A 342 29.36 -11.48 -5.65
C SER A 342 29.29 -9.97 -5.43
N ASN A 343 28.42 -9.29 -6.18
CA ASN A 343 28.11 -7.88 -5.97
C ASN A 343 26.89 -7.71 -5.05
N SER A 344 26.70 -8.60 -4.07
CA SER A 344 25.58 -8.55 -3.11
C SER A 344 26.12 -8.23 -1.72
N ILE A 345 25.41 -7.42 -0.94
CA ILE A 345 25.80 -7.15 0.45
C ILE A 345 25.52 -8.38 1.32
N ILE A 346 26.36 -8.61 2.32
CA ILE A 346 26.13 -9.63 3.34
C ILE A 346 24.95 -9.17 4.20
N PRO A 347 23.93 -10.02 4.45
CA PRO A 347 22.85 -9.65 5.37
C PRO A 347 23.36 -9.36 6.77
N PHE A 348 22.82 -8.32 7.41
CA PHE A 348 23.17 -7.95 8.77
C PHE A 348 22.80 -9.06 9.76
N ASP A 349 23.70 -9.36 10.69
CA ASP A 349 23.46 -10.29 11.78
C ASP A 349 23.52 -9.54 13.12
N PRO A 350 22.39 -9.36 13.82
CA PRO A 350 22.37 -8.62 15.08
C PRO A 350 23.12 -9.31 16.22
N LEU A 351 23.48 -10.59 16.08
CA LEU A 351 24.21 -11.36 17.09
C LEU A 351 25.74 -11.27 16.92
N VAL A 352 26.20 -10.75 15.78
CA VAL A 352 27.62 -10.58 15.48
C VAL A 352 28.03 -9.13 15.73
N ASN A 353 29.26 -8.91 16.22
CA ASN A 353 29.79 -7.56 16.40
C ASN A 353 29.61 -6.73 15.10
N PRO A 354 28.81 -5.65 15.12
CA PRO A 354 28.49 -4.87 13.92
C PRO A 354 29.74 -4.36 13.19
N GLU A 355 30.80 -3.98 13.92
CA GLU A 355 32.04 -3.48 13.33
C GLU A 355 32.72 -4.48 12.37
N THR A 356 32.51 -5.77 12.62
CA THR A 356 33.07 -6.84 11.78
C THR A 356 32.28 -7.06 10.49
N GLN A 357 31.10 -6.45 10.37
CA GLN A 357 30.20 -6.60 9.22
C GLN A 357 30.34 -5.46 8.20
N TYR A 358 31.09 -4.41 8.53
CA TYR A 358 31.31 -3.26 7.65
C TYR A 358 32.55 -3.47 6.76
N GLY A 359 32.42 -3.13 5.48
CA GLY A 359 33.51 -3.13 4.50
C GLY A 359 34.34 -1.85 4.53
N LYS A 360 33.85 -0.79 5.18
CA LYS A 360 34.56 0.50 5.32
C LYS A 360 34.13 1.24 6.60
N PRO A 361 34.93 2.20 7.09
CA PRO A 361 34.59 2.98 8.29
C PRO A 361 33.26 3.74 8.14
N LEU A 362 32.49 3.82 9.21
CA LEU A 362 31.23 4.57 9.29
C LEU A 362 31.50 6.08 9.41
N LEU A 363 31.85 6.70 8.30
CA LEU A 363 32.13 8.14 8.22
C LEU A 363 31.09 8.81 7.35
N TYR A 364 30.56 9.93 7.84
CA TYR A 364 29.48 10.67 7.21
C TYR A 364 29.91 12.08 6.83
N ASP A 365 29.31 12.59 5.76
CA ASP A 365 29.31 14.00 5.41
C ASP A 365 27.86 14.44 5.22
N PHE A 366 27.38 15.31 6.12
CA PHE A 366 26.02 15.83 6.07
C PHE A 366 25.93 17.17 5.32
N SER A 367 27.01 17.62 4.68
CA SER A 367 27.04 18.89 3.96
C SER A 367 25.98 18.95 2.85
N GLY A 368 25.09 19.92 2.98
CA GLY A 368 23.98 20.15 2.04
C GLY A 368 22.87 19.08 2.10
N LEU A 369 22.81 18.28 3.17
CA LEU A 369 21.62 17.52 3.52
C LEU A 369 20.71 18.37 4.41
N ASP A 370 19.41 18.09 4.38
CA ASP A 370 18.46 18.78 5.27
C ASP A 370 18.51 18.16 6.67
N LEU A 371 18.73 18.99 7.69
CA LEU A 371 18.75 18.58 9.11
C LEU A 371 17.65 19.35 9.88
N PRO A 372 16.38 18.96 9.73
CA PRO A 372 15.27 19.69 10.33
C PRO A 372 15.38 19.72 11.84
N ASP A 373 15.15 20.90 12.42
CA ASP A 373 15.14 21.14 13.86
C ASP A 373 16.45 20.75 14.60
N SER A 374 17.53 20.49 13.86
CA SER A 374 18.85 20.19 14.44
C SER A 374 19.40 21.40 15.19
N ILE A 375 19.95 21.12 16.37
CA ILE A 375 20.71 22.11 17.15
C ILE A 375 22.19 22.16 16.77
N LEU A 376 22.65 21.24 15.94
CA LEU A 376 24.04 21.12 15.50
C LEU A 376 24.20 21.57 14.04
N THR A 377 25.38 22.06 13.69
CA THR A 377 25.77 22.26 12.30
C THR A 377 25.91 20.91 11.59
N PRO A 378 25.80 20.82 10.25
CA PRO A 378 25.99 19.56 9.53
C PRO A 378 27.33 18.88 9.83
N GLN A 379 28.41 19.66 10.00
CA GLN A 379 29.73 19.13 10.32
C GLN A 379 29.78 18.53 11.73
N ASP A 380 29.24 19.23 12.73
CA ASP A 380 29.23 18.76 14.12
C ASP A 380 28.30 17.55 14.28
N ALA A 381 27.16 17.55 13.58
CA ALA A 381 26.25 16.41 13.52
C ALA A 381 26.93 15.18 12.90
N ALA A 382 27.63 15.34 11.77
CA ALA A 382 28.36 14.23 11.16
C ALA A 382 29.43 13.67 12.12
N GLN A 383 30.18 14.53 12.80
CA GLN A 383 31.15 14.11 13.81
C GLN A 383 30.50 13.37 14.98
N HIS A 384 29.35 13.82 15.46
CA HIS A 384 28.60 13.17 16.54
C HIS A 384 28.16 11.73 16.19
N TRP A 385 27.82 11.49 14.92
CA TRP A 385 27.31 10.20 14.44
C TRP A 385 28.37 9.28 13.82
N ASN A 386 29.58 9.78 13.52
CA ASN A 386 30.67 8.96 13.03
C ASN A 386 30.97 7.77 13.95
N GLY A 387 31.19 6.61 13.34
CA GLY A 387 31.38 5.34 14.05
C GLY A 387 30.09 4.64 14.48
N LYS A 388 28.92 5.25 14.29
CA LYS A 388 27.61 4.64 14.60
C LYS A 388 26.85 4.37 13.32
N LEU A 389 26.17 3.23 13.22
CA LEU A 389 25.25 2.99 12.13
C LEU A 389 24.01 3.87 12.32
N ILE A 390 23.62 4.60 11.28
CA ILE A 390 22.51 5.56 11.32
C ILE A 390 21.43 5.26 10.28
N SER A 391 20.28 5.89 10.47
CA SER A 391 19.24 6.17 9.47
C SER A 391 18.85 7.64 9.59
N GLY A 392 18.06 8.16 8.65
CA GLY A 392 17.57 9.53 8.76
C GLY A 392 16.47 9.68 9.81
N GLN A 393 16.22 10.91 10.25
CA GLN A 393 15.16 11.20 11.19
C GLN A 393 13.79 11.37 10.50
N TRP A 394 12.75 10.81 11.10
CA TRP A 394 11.37 11.02 10.67
C TRP A 394 10.48 11.46 11.84
N PHE A 395 10.21 12.77 11.96
CA PHE A 395 9.36 13.32 13.03
C PHE A 395 8.21 14.22 12.55
N ARG A 396 8.12 14.58 11.26
CA ARG A 396 7.29 15.72 10.82
C ARG A 396 5.82 15.36 10.51
N TRP A 397 5.48 14.09 10.34
CA TRP A 397 4.20 13.65 9.75
C TRP A 397 3.31 12.81 10.68
N PHE A 398 3.80 12.40 11.85
CA PHE A 398 3.08 11.50 12.75
C PHE A 398 2.49 12.23 13.94
N ALA A 399 1.23 11.92 14.24
CA ALA A 399 0.49 12.52 15.35
C ALA A 399 0.97 12.01 16.73
N GLY A 400 1.71 10.90 16.76
CA GLY A 400 2.30 10.31 17.96
C GLY A 400 3.81 10.09 17.81
N TYR A 401 4.56 10.40 18.88
CA TYR A 401 5.92 9.93 19.09
C TYR A 401 5.94 9.18 20.42
N PRO A 402 6.59 8.00 20.53
CA PRO A 402 6.56 7.24 21.78
C PRO A 402 7.06 8.07 22.96
N ASN A 403 6.24 8.13 24.01
CA ASN A 403 6.51 9.01 25.16
C ASN A 403 7.84 8.67 25.85
N ASP A 404 8.22 7.39 25.85
CA ASP A 404 9.48 6.88 26.39
C ASP A 404 10.73 7.35 25.61
N LEU A 405 10.56 7.75 24.35
CA LEU A 405 11.64 8.22 23.49
C LEU A 405 11.81 9.74 23.49
N ASN A 406 10.87 10.49 24.08
CA ASN A 406 10.88 11.97 24.04
C ASN A 406 12.16 12.60 24.59
N SER A 407 12.81 11.98 25.58
CA SER A 407 14.08 12.47 26.14
C SER A 407 15.25 12.38 25.16
N GLN A 408 15.22 11.44 24.21
CA GLN A 408 16.26 11.23 23.20
C GLN A 408 16.01 12.04 21.92
N ARG A 409 14.80 12.58 21.74
CA ARG A 409 14.36 13.24 20.51
C ARG A 409 15.31 14.35 20.05
N LYS A 410 15.71 15.24 20.97
CA LYS A 410 16.59 16.38 20.66
C LYS A 410 17.94 15.97 20.06
N ASP A 411 18.53 14.91 20.58
CA ASP A 411 19.81 14.36 20.10
C ASP A 411 19.62 13.73 18.70
N ARG A 412 18.55 12.96 18.54
CA ARG A 412 18.19 12.26 17.30
C ARG A 412 17.77 13.22 16.17
N GLN A 413 17.29 14.42 16.49
CA GLN A 413 17.01 15.51 15.54
C GLN A 413 18.27 16.11 14.91
N THR A 414 19.47 15.69 15.33
CA THR A 414 20.71 16.09 14.67
C THR A 414 21.04 15.25 13.43
N LEU A 415 20.29 14.17 13.18
CA LEU A 415 20.42 13.36 11.97
C LEU A 415 19.88 14.12 10.74
N PRO A 416 20.32 13.77 9.52
CA PRO A 416 19.65 14.21 8.30
C PRO A 416 18.20 13.75 8.26
N ASP A 417 17.36 14.49 7.55
CA ASP A 417 16.00 14.07 7.24
C ASP A 417 16.00 12.68 6.59
N HIS A 418 15.00 11.88 6.91
CA HIS A 418 14.83 10.56 6.32
C HIS A 418 14.94 10.58 4.79
N ASP A 419 14.26 11.50 4.13
CA ASP A 419 14.21 11.58 2.67
C ASP A 419 15.56 11.95 2.05
N CYS A 420 16.57 12.29 2.86
CA CYS A 420 17.94 12.50 2.41
C CYS A 420 18.79 11.24 2.40
N LEU A 421 18.41 10.17 3.12
CA LEU A 421 19.24 8.97 3.32
C LEU A 421 18.55 7.67 2.88
N ALA A 422 17.23 7.59 3.00
CA ALA A 422 16.50 6.35 2.79
C ALA A 422 16.27 6.02 1.32
N VAL A 423 16.27 4.72 1.01
CA VAL A 423 16.18 4.20 -0.35
C VAL A 423 14.94 3.30 -0.49
N ASP A 424 13.76 3.92 -0.36
CA ASP A 424 12.46 3.23 -0.29
C ASP A 424 11.95 2.77 -1.65
N ALA A 425 12.41 3.46 -2.69
CA ALA A 425 11.99 3.31 -4.06
C ALA A 425 13.20 3.24 -5.00
N PRO A 426 13.04 2.65 -6.19
CA PRO A 426 14.11 2.57 -7.20
C PRO A 426 14.54 3.92 -7.79
N THR A 427 13.72 4.97 -7.62
CA THR A 427 14.04 6.37 -7.96
C THR A 427 13.57 7.30 -6.84
N THR A 428 14.11 8.52 -6.79
CA THR A 428 13.66 9.57 -5.86
C THR A 428 13.70 10.94 -6.55
N ASP A 429 12.76 11.81 -6.17
CA ASP A 429 12.74 13.22 -6.59
C ASP A 429 13.61 14.12 -5.68
N THR A 430 14.15 13.58 -4.59
CA THR A 430 14.97 14.35 -3.64
C THR A 430 16.36 14.61 -4.21
N VAL A 431 16.52 15.77 -4.87
CA VAL A 431 17.78 16.19 -5.50
C VAL A 431 18.95 16.23 -4.51
N ASN A 432 18.68 16.55 -3.25
CA ASN A 432 19.70 16.62 -2.20
C ASN A 432 20.02 15.28 -1.55
N HIS A 433 19.41 14.19 -1.99
CA HIS A 433 19.59 12.87 -1.40
C HIS A 433 21.05 12.38 -1.53
N TYR A 434 21.56 11.77 -0.46
CA TYR A 434 22.96 11.36 -0.31
C TYR A 434 23.45 10.49 -1.48
N PHE A 435 22.70 9.44 -1.83
CA PHE A 435 23.06 8.54 -2.94
C PHE A 435 22.75 9.13 -4.33
N VAL A 436 21.92 10.17 -4.43
CA VAL A 436 21.65 10.86 -5.70
C VAL A 436 22.84 11.74 -6.06
N LYS A 437 23.35 12.52 -5.10
CA LYS A 437 24.56 13.34 -5.28
C LYS A 437 25.78 12.52 -5.69
N GLN A 438 25.83 11.25 -5.30
CA GLN A 438 26.91 10.33 -5.63
C GLN A 438 26.68 9.52 -6.91
N GLY A 439 25.49 9.60 -7.52
CA GLY A 439 25.12 8.78 -8.68
C GLY A 439 24.99 7.29 -8.39
N THR A 440 24.77 6.89 -7.14
CA THR A 440 24.72 5.48 -6.68
C THR A 440 23.34 4.99 -6.27
N TYR A 441 22.31 5.86 -6.29
CA TYR A 441 20.96 5.58 -5.80
C TYR A 441 20.35 4.27 -6.32
N ALA A 442 20.29 4.07 -7.64
CA ALA A 442 19.66 2.89 -8.23
C ALA A 442 20.42 1.57 -7.89
N ASN A 443 21.75 1.65 -7.77
CA ASN A 443 22.57 0.52 -7.33
C ASN A 443 22.29 0.21 -5.85
N GLN A 444 22.24 1.24 -5.00
CA GLN A 444 21.89 1.10 -3.59
C GLN A 444 20.51 0.45 -3.42
N PHE A 445 19.49 0.89 -4.17
CA PHE A 445 18.17 0.27 -4.14
C PHE A 445 18.23 -1.23 -4.44
N SER A 446 18.93 -1.60 -5.51
CA SER A 446 19.03 -3.00 -5.95
C SER A 446 19.74 -3.87 -4.90
N LEU A 447 20.85 -3.39 -4.33
CA LEU A 447 21.59 -4.08 -3.28
C LEU A 447 20.76 -4.29 -2.01
N ARG A 448 20.09 -3.23 -1.55
CA ARG A 448 19.30 -3.22 -0.32
C ARG A 448 18.06 -4.10 -0.44
N ARG A 449 17.34 -4.01 -1.57
CA ARG A 449 16.20 -4.89 -1.87
C ARG A 449 16.62 -6.36 -1.81
N GLN A 450 17.73 -6.72 -2.46
CA GLN A 450 18.20 -8.10 -2.47
C GLN A 450 18.59 -8.59 -1.06
N ALA A 451 19.26 -7.76 -0.28
CA ALA A 451 19.63 -8.10 1.08
C ALA A 451 18.44 -8.29 2.01
N ALA A 452 17.40 -7.45 1.88
CA ALA A 452 16.14 -7.64 2.59
C ALA A 452 15.49 -8.99 2.25
N ILE A 453 15.45 -9.33 0.95
CA ILE A 453 14.93 -10.63 0.49
C ILE A 453 15.70 -11.79 1.10
N ASP A 454 17.03 -11.75 1.02
CA ASP A 454 17.89 -12.83 1.49
C ASP A 454 17.83 -12.97 3.01
N HIS A 455 17.74 -11.85 3.75
CA HIS A 455 17.59 -11.86 5.20
C HIS A 455 16.23 -12.44 5.61
N ILE A 456 15.12 -11.95 5.04
CA ILE A 456 13.78 -12.46 5.36
C ILE A 456 13.67 -13.95 5.02
N ARG A 457 14.25 -14.38 3.90
CA ARG A 457 14.29 -15.80 3.52
C ARG A 457 15.07 -16.64 4.53
N LYS A 458 16.23 -16.14 5.00
CA LYS A 458 17.02 -16.78 6.06
C LYS A 458 16.20 -16.92 7.33
N GLU A 459 15.57 -15.85 7.81
CA GLU A 459 14.76 -15.89 9.03
C GLU A 459 13.56 -16.82 8.89
N TYR A 460 12.84 -16.80 7.75
CA TYR A 460 11.74 -17.72 7.50
C TYR A 460 12.17 -19.19 7.54
N SER A 461 13.39 -19.51 7.08
CA SER A 461 13.89 -20.89 7.03
C SER A 461 14.11 -21.52 8.41
N VAL A 462 14.31 -20.70 9.44
CA VAL A 462 14.56 -21.12 10.83
C VAL A 462 13.44 -20.68 11.79
N TRP A 463 12.43 -19.98 11.29
CA TRP A 463 11.35 -19.44 12.11
C TRP A 463 10.48 -20.56 12.71
N PRO A 464 10.24 -20.57 14.03
CA PRO A 464 9.53 -21.67 14.70
C PRO A 464 8.09 -21.92 14.25
N GLY A 465 7.45 -20.95 13.59
CA GLY A 465 6.06 -21.03 13.14
C GLY A 465 5.84 -21.57 11.72
N ARG A 466 6.91 -22.02 11.04
CA ARG A 466 6.87 -22.53 9.66
C ARG A 466 6.07 -23.82 9.50
#